data_AF-A0A482VYZ1-F1
#
_entry.id   AF-A0A482VYZ1-F1
#
_cell.length_a   1.000
_cell.length_b   1.000
_cell.length_c   1.000
_cell.angle_alpha   90.00
_cell.angle_beta   90.00
_cell.angle_gamma   90.00
#
_symmetry.space_group_name_H-M   'P 1'
#
loop_
_entity.id
_entity.type
_entity.pdbx_description
1 polymer ?
#
loop_
_entity_poly.entity_id
_entity_poly.type
_entity_poly.pdbx_seq_one_letter_code
_entity_poly.pdbx_strand_id
1 'polypeptide(L)'
;MTDSLLIFINDKDNMQLSNMFVSLLSRYDNLPLCTRLLGSFTEEEISKAIACRLSKKLNKTVFVSCNVEEDRTLLVTVEKRIYDEIKGRPEMF
;
A
#
# COMPACT_ATOMS: atom_id res chain seq x y z
N MET A 1 -2.89 -6.10 -16.84
CA MET A 1 -2.28 -5.45 -15.64
C MET A 1 -2.15 -3.95 -15.91
N THR A 2 -3.24 -3.28 -16.29
CA THR A 2 -3.23 -1.86 -16.69
C THR A 2 -3.87 -0.95 -15.63
N ASP A 3 -4.57 -1.54 -14.66
CA ASP A 3 -5.29 -0.85 -13.56
C ASP A 3 -4.78 -1.27 -12.17
N SER A 4 -3.52 -1.69 -12.09
CA SER A 4 -2.90 -2.21 -10.85
C SER A 4 -1.67 -1.41 -10.47
N LEU A 5 -1.60 -0.97 -9.22
CA LEU A 5 -0.48 -0.21 -8.68
C LEU A 5 0.32 -1.06 -7.71
N LEU A 6 1.64 -1.09 -7.86
CA LEU A 6 2.56 -1.71 -6.90
C LEU A 6 3.35 -0.63 -6.17
N ILE A 7 3.27 -0.63 -4.85
CA ILE A 7 4.04 0.24 -3.96
C ILE A 7 4.95 -0.63 -3.11
N PHE A 8 6.25 -0.34 -3.20
CA PHE A 8 7.28 -1.04 -2.48
C PHE A 8 8.03 -0.04 -1.59
N ILE A 9 7.83 -0.15 -0.28
CA ILE A 9 8.40 0.75 0.74
C ILE A 9 9.42 -0.06 1.52
N ASN A 10 10.68 0.29 1.38
CA ASN A 10 11.80 -0.36 2.03
C ASN A 10 12.80 0.67 2.52
N ASP A 11 13.62 0.25 3.48
CA ASP A 11 14.85 0.96 3.77
C ASP A 11 15.83 0.78 2.60
N LYS A 12 16.63 1.81 2.34
CA LYS A 12 17.58 1.86 1.23
C LYS A 12 18.62 0.74 1.35
N ASP A 13 19.03 0.43 2.57
CA ASP A 13 20.10 -0.53 2.86
C ASP A 13 19.57 -1.95 3.10
N ASN A 14 18.25 -2.12 3.22
CA ASN A 14 17.62 -3.41 3.46
C ASN A 14 16.31 -3.57 2.66
N MET A 15 16.45 -3.98 1.40
CA MET A 15 15.30 -4.27 0.53
C MET A 15 14.80 -5.68 0.78
N GLN A 16 13.64 -5.80 1.43
CA GLN A 16 12.96 -7.06 1.66
C GLN A 16 11.52 -7.00 1.16
N LEU A 17 11.03 -8.11 0.65
CA LEU A 17 9.62 -8.32 0.32
C LEU A 17 9.06 -9.35 1.30
N SER A 18 9.10 -9.04 2.59
CA SER A 18 8.57 -9.98 3.61
C SER A 18 7.06 -9.85 3.75
N ASN A 19 6.52 -8.63 3.64
CA ASN A 19 5.12 -8.34 3.95
C ASN A 19 4.44 -7.66 2.76
N MET A 20 3.54 -8.37 2.07
CA MET A 20 2.81 -7.84 0.94
C MET A 20 1.30 -8.00 1.14
N PHE A 21 0.58 -6.92 0.90
CA PHE A 21 -0.87 -6.89 0.88
C PHE A 21 -1.38 -6.44 -0.48
N VAL A 22 -2.52 -7.00 -0.88
CA VAL A 22 -3.32 -6.52 -2.00
C VAL A 22 -4.61 -5.93 -1.47
N SER A 23 -5.01 -4.80 -2.03
CA SER A 23 -6.31 -4.22 -1.80
C SER A 23 -7.04 -3.98 -3.10
N LEU A 24 -8.32 -4.31 -3.12
CA LEU A 24 -9.21 -4.10 -4.26
C LEU A 24 -10.54 -3.53 -3.78
N LEU A 25 -11.08 -2.55 -4.49
CA LEU A 25 -12.42 -2.06 -4.23
C LEU A 25 -13.42 -2.94 -4.97
N SER A 26 -14.35 -3.53 -4.22
CA SER A 26 -15.45 -4.30 -4.82
C SER A 26 -16.45 -3.34 -5.47
N ARG A 27 -17.10 -3.77 -6.56
CA ARG A 27 -18.22 -3.00 -7.14
C ARG A 27 -19.50 -3.10 -6.30
N TYR A 28 -19.55 -4.05 -5.38
CA TYR A 28 -20.72 -4.35 -4.56
C TYR A 28 -20.68 -3.69 -3.18
N ASP A 29 -19.50 -3.24 -2.73
CA ASP A 29 -19.32 -2.62 -1.41
C ASP A 29 -18.28 -1.49 -1.50
N ASN A 30 -18.54 -0.39 -0.79
CA ASN A 30 -17.64 0.77 -0.69
C ASN A 30 -16.47 0.52 0.29
N LEU A 31 -16.40 -0.68 0.87
CA LEU A 31 -15.29 -1.14 1.68
C LEU A 31 -14.24 -1.85 0.82
N PRO A 32 -12.97 -1.40 0.87
CA PRO A 32 -11.89 -2.08 0.16
C PRO A 32 -11.62 -3.45 0.79
N LEU A 33 -11.55 -4.48 -0.05
CA LEU A 33 -11.13 -5.82 0.34
C LEU A 33 -9.61 -5.84 0.38
N CYS A 34 -9.04 -6.03 1.56
CA CYS A 34 -7.59 -6.18 1.75
C CYS A 34 -7.24 -7.62 2.11
N THR A 35 -6.26 -8.19 1.41
CA THR A 35 -5.77 -9.57 1.60
C THR A 35 -4.25 -9.56 1.68
N ARG A 36 -3.70 -10.31 2.63
CA ARG A 36 -2.25 -10.53 2.71
C ARG A 36 -1.84 -11.57 1.65
N LEU A 37 -0.81 -11.25 0.87
CA LEU A 37 -0.24 -12.14 -0.14
C LEU A 37 1.05 -12.81 0.35
N LEU A 38 1.91 -12.05 1.06
CA LEU A 38 3.19 -12.51 1.59
C LEU A 38 3.37 -12.00 3.01
N GLY A 39 4.02 -12.79 3.85
CA GLY A 39 4.42 -12.42 5.21
C GLY A 39 3.79 -13.25 6.31
N SER A 40 4.36 -13.12 7.51
CA SER A 40 3.87 -13.82 8.71
C SER A 40 2.64 -13.12 9.28
N PHE A 41 1.77 -13.88 9.96
CA PHE A 41 0.63 -13.33 10.68
C PHE A 41 1.00 -12.40 11.84
N THR A 42 2.25 -12.48 12.29
CA THR A 42 2.81 -11.70 13.39
C THR A 42 3.27 -10.30 13.01
N GLU A 43 3.45 -10.00 11.71
CA GLU A 43 3.86 -8.66 11.25
C GLU A 43 2.67 -7.70 11.24
N GLU A 44 2.90 -6.43 11.63
CA GLU A 44 1.83 -5.43 11.77
C GLU A 44 1.05 -5.18 10.46
N GLU A 45 -0.25 -4.90 10.61
CA GLU A 45 -1.20 -4.65 9.51
C GLU A 45 -1.06 -3.24 8.88
N ILE A 46 0.06 -2.54 9.06
CA ILE A 46 0.27 -1.20 8.51
C ILE A 46 0.14 -1.21 6.97
N SER A 47 0.79 -2.17 6.31
CA SER A 47 0.71 -2.37 4.86
C SER A 47 -0.74 -2.57 4.38
N LYS A 48 -1.58 -3.22 5.19
CA LYS A 48 -3.03 -3.41 4.93
C LYS A 48 -3.76 -2.07 4.96
N ALA A 49 -3.52 -1.25 5.98
CA ALA A 49 -4.18 0.05 6.12
C ALA A 49 -3.83 0.99 4.95
N ILE A 50 -2.56 1.03 4.56
CA ILE A 50 -2.08 1.81 3.41
C ILE A 50 -2.74 1.31 2.12
N ALA A 51 -2.72 -0.01 1.88
CA ALA A 51 -3.32 -0.61 0.68
C ALA A 51 -4.82 -0.29 0.58
N CYS A 52 -5.57 -0.44 1.67
CA CYS A 52 -7.01 -0.16 1.73
C CYS A 52 -7.34 1.31 1.47
N ARG A 53 -6.56 2.25 2.02
CA ARG A 53 -6.78 3.69 1.80
C ARG A 53 -6.49 4.08 0.35
N LEU A 54 -5.41 3.55 -0.22
CA LEU A 54 -5.00 3.86 -1.59
C LEU A 54 -5.95 3.26 -2.62
N SER A 55 -6.37 2.00 -2.44
CA SER A 55 -7.34 1.36 -3.35
C SER A 55 -8.68 2.08 -3.36
N LYS A 56 -9.14 2.56 -2.19
CA LYS A 56 -10.37 3.35 -2.10
C LYS A 56 -10.25 4.71 -2.81
N LYS A 57 -9.07 5.33 -2.78
CA LYS A 57 -8.86 6.64 -3.40
C LYS A 57 -8.65 6.56 -4.92
N LEU A 58 -7.90 5.56 -5.37
CA LEU A 58 -7.57 5.35 -6.78
C LEU A 58 -8.63 4.54 -7.52
N ASN A 59 -9.54 3.87 -6.80
CA ASN A 59 -10.50 2.91 -7.34
C ASN A 59 -9.82 1.83 -8.23
N LYS A 60 -8.63 1.40 -7.80
CA LYS A 60 -7.75 0.47 -8.49
C LYS A 60 -7.25 -0.61 -7.53
N THR A 61 -6.75 -1.71 -8.09
CA THR A 61 -6.09 -2.73 -7.28
C THR A 61 -4.71 -2.22 -6.86
N VAL A 62 -4.44 -2.18 -5.56
CA VAL A 62 -3.17 -1.68 -5.01
C VAL A 62 -2.47 -2.79 -4.25
N PHE A 63 -1.24 -3.07 -4.64
CA PHE A 63 -0.32 -3.96 -3.96
C PHE A 63 0.65 -3.10 -3.14
N VAL A 64 0.75 -3.34 -1.83
CA VAL A 64 1.65 -2.61 -0.95
C VAL A 64 2.52 -3.60 -0.20
N SER A 65 3.81 -3.37 -0.24
CA SER A 65 4.76 -3.96 0.70
C SER A 65 5.46 -2.86 1.46
N CYS A 66 5.49 -2.99 2.78
CA CYS A 66 6.09 -2.04 3.70
C CYS A 66 7.00 -2.81 4.66
N ASN A 67 8.29 -2.54 4.54
CA ASN A 67 9.38 -3.26 5.19
C ASN A 67 10.31 -2.27 5.93
N VAL A 68 9.75 -1.16 6.40
CA VAL A 68 10.44 -0.15 7.22
C VAL A 68 10.10 -0.36 8.70
N GLU A 69 11.00 0.08 9.59
CA GLU A 69 10.76 0.05 11.03
C GLU A 69 9.45 0.78 11.40
N GLU A 70 8.78 0.27 12.43
CA GLU A 70 7.47 0.70 12.89
C GLU A 70 7.54 2.06 13.64
N ASP A 71 7.97 3.10 12.95
CA ASP A 71 7.83 4.47 13.43
C ASP A 71 6.54 5.07 12.86
N ARG A 72 5.54 5.26 13.72
CA ARG A 72 4.24 5.84 13.36
C ARG A 72 4.37 7.19 12.66
N THR A 73 5.41 7.96 12.97
CA THR A 73 5.67 9.26 12.35
C THR A 73 6.21 9.11 10.92
N LEU A 74 7.02 8.08 10.65
CA LEU A 74 7.47 7.75 9.30
C LEU A 74 6.30 7.32 8.43
N LEU A 75 5.37 6.52 8.95
CA LEU A 75 4.20 6.03 8.19
C LEU A 75 3.32 7.16 7.66
N VAL A 76 3.00 8.15 8.51
CA VAL A 76 2.22 9.32 8.08
C VAL A 76 2.95 10.10 6.99
N THR A 77 4.28 10.20 7.09
CA THR A 77 5.12 10.90 6.12
C THR A 77 5.17 10.15 4.79
N VAL A 78 5.29 8.82 4.83
CA VAL A 78 5.25 7.94 3.65
C VAL A 78 3.89 8.03 2.96
N GLU A 79 2.78 7.93 3.70
CA GLU A 79 1.44 8.11 3.13
C GLU A 79 1.29 9.50 2.47
N LYS A 80 1.74 10.57 3.14
CA LYS A 80 1.70 11.93 2.59
C LYS A 80 2.47 12.01 1.27
N ARG A 81 3.67 11.45 1.23
CA ARG A 81 4.52 11.47 0.04
C ARG A 81 3.89 10.70 -1.12
N ILE A 82 3.32 9.53 -0.84
CA ILE A 82 2.58 8.75 -1.85
C ILE A 82 1.40 9.57 -2.38
N TYR A 83 0.66 10.25 -1.51
CA TYR A 83 -0.45 11.10 -1.96
C TYR A 83 -0.01 12.30 -2.79
N ASP A 84 1.12 12.91 -2.46
CA ASP A 84 1.65 14.04 -3.22
C ASP A 84 2.14 13.58 -4.60
N GLU A 85 2.77 12.41 -4.71
CA GLU A 85 3.13 11.81 -6.00
C GLU A 85 1.90 11.47 -6.85
N ILE A 86 0.86 10.87 -6.24
CA ILE A 86 -0.40 10.58 -6.94
C ILE A 86 -1.05 11.87 -7.47
N LYS A 87 -0.99 12.96 -6.71
CA LYS A 87 -1.52 14.26 -7.16
C LYS A 87 -0.66 14.91 -8.23
N GLY A 88 0.66 14.78 -8.13
CA GLY A 88 1.62 15.41 -9.03
C GLY A 88 1.72 14.72 -10.38
N ARG A 89 1.47 13.40 -10.44
CA ARG A 89 1.60 12.57 -11.65
C ARG A 89 0.48 11.52 -11.73
N PRO A 90 -0.79 11.92 -11.85
CA PRO A 90 -1.91 10.98 -11.88
C PRO A 90 -1.82 9.98 -13.04
N GLU A 91 -1.13 10.31 -14.14
CA GLU A 91 -0.89 9.41 -15.27
C GLU A 91 -0.02 8.18 -14.93
N MET A 92 0.73 8.21 -13.83
CA MET A 92 1.61 7.12 -13.39
C MET A 92 0.92 6.12 -12.44
N PHE A 93 -0.31 6.42 -12.00
CA PHE A 93 -1.02 5.69 -10.94
C PHE A 93 -2.41 5.19 -11.36
#